data_AF-A0A1F9CGG8-F1
#
_entry.id   AF-A0A1F9CGG8-F1
#
_cell.length_a   1.000
_cell.length_b   1.000
_cell.length_c   1.000
_cell.angle_alpha   90.00
_cell.angle_beta   90.00
_cell.angle_gamma   90.00
#
_symmetry.space_group_name_H-M   'P 1'
#
loop_
_entity.id
_entity.type
_entity.pdbx_description
1 polymer ?
#
loop_
_entity_poly.entity_id
_entity_poly.type
_entity_poly.pdbx_seq_one_letter_code
_entity_poly.pdbx_strand_id
1 'polypeptide(L)'
;MCKAFYLRHEKAAFERMDTSQAVQDIQAGRDRLRDGYWLLVFPEGRPNPDGKLRPFKKGAFHVAIEAGAPVIPVAVDERATVRVSAGAGTGPPSG
;
A
#
# COMPACT_ATOMS: atom_id res chain seq x y z
N MET A 1 8.50 6.55 -6.23
CA MET A 1 9.20 5.61 -5.31
C MET A 1 8.56 5.54 -3.93
N CYS A 2 7.60 4.62 -3.75
CA CYS A 2 7.16 4.09 -2.46
C CYS A 2 7.85 2.75 -2.16
N LYS A 3 7.85 2.32 -0.89
CA LYS A 3 8.22 0.95 -0.51
C LYS A 3 6.96 0.10 -0.41
N ALA A 4 6.91 -0.99 -1.17
CA ALA A 4 5.79 -1.91 -1.23
C ALA A 4 6.26 -3.35 -1.04
N PHE A 5 5.47 -4.14 -0.33
CA PHE A 5 5.70 -5.56 -0.10
C PHE A 5 4.42 -6.31 -0.43
N TYR A 6 4.53 -7.29 -1.33
CA TYR A 6 3.47 -8.25 -1.60
C TYR A 6 3.69 -9.48 -0.74
N LEU A 7 2.73 -9.78 0.11
CA LEU A 7 2.79 -10.87 1.08
C LEU A 7 1.74 -11.93 0.74
N ARG A 8 2.16 -13.18 0.74
CA ARG A 8 1.30 -14.37 0.72
C ARG A 8 1.87 -15.33 1.77
N HIS A 9 1.03 -16.21 2.32
CA HIS A 9 1.37 -17.10 3.43
C HIS A 9 2.73 -17.83 3.29
N GLU A 10 3.19 -18.06 2.07
CA GLU A 10 4.43 -18.77 1.71
C GLU A 10 5.52 -17.90 1.07
N LYS A 11 5.22 -16.65 0.68
CA LYS A 11 6.11 -15.80 -0.14
C LYS A 11 5.96 -14.31 0.18
N ALA A 12 7.10 -13.62 0.27
CA ALA A 12 7.16 -12.17 0.32
C ALA A 12 8.00 -11.65 -0.85
N ALA A 13 7.46 -10.71 -1.62
CA ALA A 13 8.17 -10.02 -2.69
C ALA A 13 8.25 -8.53 -2.36
N PHE A 14 9.44 -7.94 -2.49
CA PHE A 14 9.65 -6.51 -2.35
C PHE A 14 9.66 -5.83 -3.71
N GLU A 15 8.87 -4.77 -3.87
CA GLU A 15 8.81 -4.00 -5.11
C GLU A 15 8.85 -2.50 -4.81
N ARG A 16 9.37 -1.73 -5.77
CA ARG A 16 9.39 -0.28 -5.70
C ARG A 16 8.39 0.26 -6.70
N MET A 17 7.40 1.02 -6.23
CA MET A 17 6.47 1.71 -7.13
C MET A 17 7.08 3.04 -7.60
N ASP A 18 7.25 3.19 -8.90
CA ASP A 18 7.79 4.37 -9.57
C ASP A 18 6.69 5.16 -10.29
N THR A 19 6.77 6.49 -10.17
CA THR A 19 5.86 7.38 -10.89
C THR A 19 6.13 7.33 -12.41
N SER A 20 7.37 7.07 -12.82
CA SER A 20 7.73 6.97 -14.25
C SER A 20 7.04 5.81 -14.98
N GLN A 21 6.68 4.75 -14.23
CA GLN A 21 6.01 3.55 -14.71
C GLN A 21 4.67 3.33 -13.99
N ALA A 22 4.05 4.42 -13.51
CA ALA A 22 2.90 4.36 -12.61
C ALA A 22 1.76 3.48 -13.13
N VAL A 23 1.43 3.56 -14.42
CA VAL A 23 0.35 2.75 -15.01
C VAL A 23 0.68 1.27 -14.91
N GLN A 24 1.90 0.86 -15.28
CA GLN A 24 2.31 -0.54 -15.26
C GLN A 24 2.37 -1.09 -13.84
N ASP A 25 2.93 -0.32 -12.91
CA ASP A 25 2.99 -0.69 -11.49
C ASP A 25 1.59 -0.84 -10.88
N ILE A 26 0.64 0.03 -11.28
CA ILE A 26 -0.74 -0.05 -10.81
C ILE A 26 -1.41 -1.33 -11.33
N GLN A 27 -1.29 -1.62 -12.64
CA GLN A 27 -1.88 -2.83 -13.23
C GLN A 27 -1.29 -4.11 -12.62
N ALA A 28 0.04 -4.17 -12.49
CA ALA A 28 0.72 -5.33 -11.90
C ALA A 28 0.36 -5.50 -10.41
N GLY A 29 0.17 -4.41 -9.67
CA GLY A 29 -0.27 -4.46 -8.29
C GLY A 29 -1.72 -4.95 -8.14
N ARG A 30 -2.62 -4.48 -9.02
CA ARG A 30 -4.01 -4.93 -9.08
C ARG A 30 -4.08 -6.44 -9.27
N ASP A 31 -3.33 -6.97 -10.24
CA ASP A 31 -3.36 -8.39 -10.58
C ASP A 31 -2.86 -9.24 -9.41
N ARG A 32 -1.78 -8.82 -8.73
CA ARG A 32 -1.31 -9.50 -7.52
C ARG A 32 -2.34 -9.49 -6.39
N LEU A 33 -3.03 -8.37 -6.16
CA LEU A 33 -4.09 -8.32 -5.15
C LEU A 33 -5.24 -9.29 -5.47
N ARG A 34 -5.63 -9.38 -6.76
CA ARG A 34 -6.65 -10.34 -7.22
C ARG A 34 -6.21 -11.80 -7.09
N ASP A 35 -4.91 -12.06 -7.20
CA ASP A 35 -4.30 -13.38 -6.98
C ASP A 35 -4.15 -13.76 -5.49
N GLY A 36 -4.68 -12.93 -4.58
CA GLY A 36 -4.71 -13.19 -3.14
C GLY A 36 -3.45 -12.77 -2.38
N TYR A 37 -2.61 -11.90 -2.97
CA TYR A 37 -1.54 -11.25 -2.23
C TYR A 37 -2.08 -10.09 -1.39
N TRP A 38 -1.42 -9.84 -0.27
CA TRP A 38 -1.58 -8.65 0.55
C TRP A 38 -0.56 -7.62 0.14
N LEU A 39 -0.96 -6.37 -0.02
CA LEU A 39 -0.05 -5.25 -0.28
C LEU A 39 0.18 -4.44 1.00
N LEU A 40 1.39 -4.54 1.56
CA LEU A 40 1.85 -3.65 2.61
C LEU A 40 2.65 -2.51 1.98
N VAL A 41 2.26 -1.27 2.26
CA VAL A 41 2.91 -0.08 1.71
C VAL A 41 3.25 0.93 2.79
N PHE A 42 4.42 1.55 2.67
CA PHE A 42 4.73 2.80 3.36
C PHE A 42 4.51 3.94 2.36
N PRO A 43 3.35 4.64 2.40
CA PRO A 43 2.94 5.57 1.34
C PRO A 43 3.84 6.80 1.22
N GLU A 44 4.70 7.06 2.21
CA GLU A 44 5.72 8.12 2.18
C GLU A 44 7.01 7.70 1.44
N GLY A 45 7.21 6.40 1.28
CA GLY A 45 8.35 5.77 0.60
C GLY A 45 9.68 5.70 1.38
N ARG A 46 9.94 6.61 2.32
CA ARG A 46 11.11 6.56 3.23
C ARG A 46 10.71 7.00 4.64
N PRO A 47 11.35 6.47 5.69
CA PRO A 47 11.21 7.02 7.03
C PRO A 47 11.66 8.49 7.04
N ASN A 48 11.02 9.31 7.86
CA ASN A 48 11.48 10.65 8.18
C ASN A 48 12.24 10.60 9.52
N PRO A 49 13.52 11.02 9.59
CA PRO A 49 14.29 11.01 10.84
C PRO A 49 13.62 11.82 11.96
N ASP A 50 12.87 12.86 11.61
CA ASP A 50 12.18 13.74 12.57
C ASP A 50 10.87 13.14 13.11
N GLY A 51 10.54 11.90 12.75
CA GLY A 51 9.32 11.20 13.19
C GLY A 51 8.00 11.73 12.59
N LYS A 52 8.05 12.82 11.82
CA LYS A 52 6.86 13.41 11.17
C LYS A 52 6.51 12.69 9.88
N LEU A 53 5.21 12.47 9.65
CA LEU A 53 4.72 11.95 8.39
C LEU A 53 4.96 12.94 7.24
N ARG A 54 5.41 12.41 6.11
CA ARG A 54 5.50 13.13 4.84
C ARG A 54 4.22 12.91 4.01
N PRO A 55 3.97 13.72 2.97
CA PRO A 55 2.81 13.52 2.12
C PRO A 55 2.75 12.11 1.53
N PHE A 56 1.57 11.50 1.61
CA PHE A 56 1.33 10.17 1.07
C PHE A 56 1.28 10.21 -0.45
N LYS A 57 1.97 9.28 -1.10
CA LYS A 57 1.86 9.09 -2.54
C LYS A 57 0.63 8.26 -2.86
N LYS A 58 -0.05 8.63 -3.95
CA LYS A 58 -1.35 8.06 -4.30
C LYS A 58 -1.30 6.66 -4.94
N GLY A 59 -0.15 6.22 -5.45
CA GLY A 59 -0.05 5.03 -6.32
C GLY A 59 -0.64 3.75 -5.71
N ALA A 60 -0.30 3.42 -4.46
CA ALA A 60 -0.83 2.23 -3.80
C ALA A 60 -2.34 2.31 -3.51
N PHE A 61 -2.88 3.52 -3.32
CA PHE A 61 -4.33 3.70 -3.18
C PHE A 61 -5.05 3.47 -4.51
N HIS A 62 -4.44 3.83 -5.65
CA HIS A 62 -5.00 3.50 -6.96
C HIS A 62 -5.02 1.97 -7.19
N VAL A 63 -3.96 1.26 -6.80
CA VAL A 63 -3.94 -0.21 -6.83
C VAL A 63 -5.10 -0.81 -6.04
N ALA A 64 -5.33 -0.32 -4.81
CA ALA A 64 -6.44 -0.81 -3.98
C ALA A 64 -7.80 -0.52 -4.61
N ILE A 65 -8.02 0.67 -5.15
CA ILE A 65 -9.26 1.06 -5.84
C ILE A 65 -9.50 0.18 -7.07
N GLU A 66 -8.51 0.01 -7.95
CA GLU A 66 -8.65 -0.81 -9.16
C GLU A 66 -8.85 -2.30 -8.86
N ALA A 67 -8.28 -2.78 -7.76
CA ALA A 67 -8.48 -4.15 -7.29
C ALA A 67 -9.81 -4.34 -6.56
N GLY A 68 -10.49 -3.27 -6.15
CA GLY A 68 -11.62 -3.33 -5.22
C GLY A 68 -11.22 -3.87 -3.84
N ALA A 69 -9.96 -3.69 -3.46
CA ALA A 69 -9.40 -4.23 -2.23
C ALA A 69 -9.65 -3.28 -1.04
N PRO A 70 -9.96 -3.81 0.15
CA PRO A 70 -10.07 -3.00 1.36
C PRO A 70 -8.71 -2.44 1.77
N VAL A 71 -8.67 -1.19 2.22
CA VAL A 71 -7.48 -0.59 2.83
C VAL A 71 -7.60 -0.64 4.35
N ILE A 72 -6.62 -1.24 5.00
CA ILE A 72 -6.52 -1.29 6.47
C ILE A 72 -5.43 -0.30 6.91
N PRO A 73 -5.79 0.82 7.57
CA PRO A 73 -4.81 1.77 8.07
C PRO A 73 -4.04 1.18 9.26
N VAL A 74 -2.72 1.27 9.20
CA VAL A 74 -1.79 0.83 10.25
C VAL A 74 -0.86 1.98 10.58
N ALA A 75 -0.78 2.35 11.87
CA ALA A 75 0.18 3.30 12.38
C ALA A 75 1.32 2.54 13.09
N VAL A 76 2.56 2.98 12.85
CA VAL A 76 3.76 2.47 13.51
C VAL A 76 4.48 3.66 14.14
N ASP A 77 4.77 3.57 15.44
CA ASP A 77 5.51 4.61 16.17
C ASP A 77 7.02 4.30 16.26
N GLU A 78 7.80 5.20 16.85
CA GLU A 78 9.25 5.04 17.00
C GLU A 78 9.67 3.82 17.83
N ARG A 79 8.75 3.24 18.61
CA ARG A 79 8.98 2.02 19.40
C ARG A 79 8.58 0.76 18.64
N ALA A 80 8.25 0.90 17.35
CA ALA A 80 7.68 -0.14 16.51
C ALA A 80 6.34 -0.70 17.03
N THR A 81 5.60 0.07 17.83
CA THR A 81 4.25 -0.32 18.25
C THR A 81 3.34 -0.23 17.04
N VAL A 82 2.65 -1.33 16.74
CA VAL A 82 1.68 -1.40 15.64
C VAL A 82 0.28 -1.13 16.17
N ARG A 83 -0.38 -0.11 15.63
CA ARG A 83 -1.79 0.19 15.90
C ARG A 83 -2.60 0.03 14.62
N VAL A 84 -3.66 -0.77 14.68
CA VAL A 84 -4.59 -0.99 13.56
C VAL A 84 -5.88 -0.27 13.89
N SER A 85 -6.36 0.59 12.99
CA SER A 85 -7.72 1.15 13.12
C SER A 85 -8.70 0.32 12.28
N ALA A 86 -9.96 0.24 12.71
CA ALA A 86 -11.02 -0.31 11.88
C ALA A 86 -11.02 0.43 10.53
N GLY A 87 -10.90 -0.31 9.42
CA GLY A 87 -10.73 0.27 8.09
C GLY A 87 -11.97 1.07 7.66
N ALA A 88 -11.75 2.17 6.93
CA ALA A 88 -12.81 2.75 6.11
C ALA A 88 -13.03 1.82 4.92
N GLY A 89 -14.22 1.25 4.77
CA GLY A 89 -14.53 0.35 3.66
C GLY A 89 -14.29 1.06 2.33
N THR A 90 -13.24 0.67 1.60
CA THR A 90 -12.99 1.13 0.23
C THR A 90 -13.71 0.20 -0.73
N GLY A 91 -15.05 0.25 -0.74
CA GLY A 91 -15.82 -0.29 -1.84
C GLY A 91 -15.58 0.54 -3.10
N PRO A 92 -15.71 -0.04 -4.31
CA PRO A 92 -15.66 0.75 -5.54
C PRO A 92 -16.71 1.87 -5.48
N PRO A 93 -16.43 3.07 -6.04
CA PRO A 93 -17.46 4.11 -6.14
C PRO A 93 -18.67 3.54 -6.88
N SER A 94 -19.83 3.60 -6.23
CA SER A 94 -21.09 3.23 -6.85
C SER A 94 -21.53 4.38 -7.76
N GLY A 95 -21.22 4.28 -9.06
CA GLY A 95 -21.59 5.29 -10.06
C GLY A 95 -20.73 5.23 -11.31
#